data_AF-G3IIG4-F1
#
_entry.id   AF-G3IIG4-F1
#
_cell.length_a   1.000
_cell.length_b   1.000
_cell.length_c   1.000
_cell.angle_alpha   90.00
_cell.angle_beta   90.00
_cell.angle_gamma   90.00
#
_symmetry.space_group_name_H-M   'P 1'
#
loop_
_entity.id
_entity.type
_entity.pdbx_description
1 polymer ?
#
loop_
_entity_poly.entity_id
_entity_poly.type
_entity_poly.pdbx_seq_one_letter_code
_entity_poly.pdbx_strand_id
1 'polypeptide(L)'
;MARKAGNFYVPAEPKLAFVIRIRGINGVSPKLPKVLKLLRLSQIFNGTFVKLNKASINMLRIVEPYIAWGYPNLKSVNELIYKRGYGKINKKRIALTDNSLIAQSLGKCGIICMEDLIHEIYTVGKRFKEANNFLWPFKLSSP
;
A
#
# COMPACT_ATOMS: atom_id res chain seq x y z
N MET A 1 4.79 21.34 24.11
CA MET A 1 4.67 22.73 23.62
C MET A 1 3.22 23.20 23.61
N ALA A 2 2.28 22.52 22.93
CA ALA A 2 0.86 22.92 22.89
C ALA A 2 0.19 23.03 24.29
N ARG A 3 0.39 22.03 25.16
CA ARG A 3 -0.14 22.03 26.53
C ARG A 3 0.38 23.19 27.41
N LYS A 4 1.59 23.69 27.14
CA LYS A 4 2.16 24.86 27.85
C LYS A 4 1.50 26.18 27.42
N ALA A 5 0.93 26.22 26.22
CA ALA A 5 0.23 27.38 25.66
C ALA A 5 -1.30 27.29 25.81
N GLY A 6 -1.81 26.35 26.62
CA GLY A 6 -3.25 26.13 26.78
C GLY A 6 -3.97 25.66 25.51
N ASN A 7 -3.23 25.15 24.51
CA ASN A 7 -3.77 24.79 23.21
C ASN A 7 -3.71 23.27 22.95
N PHE A 8 -4.51 22.79 22.00
CA PHE A 8 -4.57 21.40 21.57
C PHE A 8 -3.50 21.08 20.55
N TYR A 9 -2.92 19.88 20.65
CA TYR A 9 -2.08 19.32 19.59
C TYR A 9 -2.96 18.52 18.63
N VAL A 10 -3.05 18.97 17.38
CA VAL A 10 -3.74 18.24 16.31
C VAL A 10 -2.68 17.51 15.48
N PRO A 11 -2.69 16.16 15.44
CA PRO A 11 -1.74 15.42 14.62
C PRO A 11 -2.05 15.62 13.13
N ALA A 12 -1.02 15.48 12.29
CA ALA A 12 -1.19 15.53 10.86
C ALA A 12 -2.09 14.40 10.36
N GLU A 13 -2.88 14.69 9.32
CA GLU A 13 -3.72 13.67 8.69
C GLU A 13 -2.87 12.54 8.09
N PRO A 14 -3.34 11.28 8.20
CA PRO A 14 -2.64 10.14 7.63
C PRO A 14 -2.63 10.22 6.10
N LYS A 15 -1.45 9.96 5.52
CA LYS A 15 -1.23 10.04 4.06
C LYS A 15 -1.22 8.68 3.37
N LEU A 16 -1.22 7.59 4.15
CA LEU A 16 -1.08 6.22 3.67
C LEU A 16 -2.21 5.35 4.24
N ALA A 17 -2.87 4.58 3.39
CA ALA A 17 -3.73 3.48 3.80
C ALA A 17 -3.16 2.15 3.31
N PHE A 18 -3.38 1.11 4.11
CA PHE A 18 -3.30 -0.27 3.65
C PHE A 18 -4.72 -0.79 3.42
N VAL A 19 -4.97 -1.37 2.25
CA VAL A 19 -6.30 -1.77 1.80
C VAL A 19 -6.28 -3.24 1.46
N ILE A 20 -7.20 -4.01 2.05
CA ILE A 20 -7.33 -5.46 1.89
C ILE A 20 -8.71 -5.74 1.31
N ARG A 21 -8.80 -6.61 0.30
CA ARG A 21 -10.09 -7.10 -0.18
C ARG A 21 -10.62 -8.22 0.71
N ILE A 22 -11.83 -8.07 1.20
CA ILE A 22 -12.47 -9.01 2.15
C ILE A 22 -13.62 -9.80 1.54
N ARG A 23 -14.19 -9.38 0.40
CA ARG A 23 -15.35 -10.06 -0.22
C ARG A 23 -15.16 -10.35 -1.71
N GLY A 24 -15.90 -11.35 -2.19
CA GLY A 24 -16.09 -11.65 -3.61
C GLY A 24 -16.89 -10.56 -4.34
N ILE A 25 -16.94 -10.64 -5.68
CA ILE A 25 -17.62 -9.64 -6.54
C ILE A 25 -18.74 -10.28 -7.39
N ASN A 26 -19.34 -11.36 -6.91
CA ASN A 26 -20.42 -12.01 -7.64
C ASN A 26 -21.68 -11.14 -7.61
N GLY A 27 -22.31 -10.92 -8.76
CA GLY A 27 -23.56 -10.16 -8.87
C GLY A 27 -23.47 -8.65 -8.63
N VAL A 28 -22.26 -8.06 -8.66
CA VAL A 28 -22.08 -6.61 -8.42
C VAL A 28 -22.08 -5.79 -9.71
N SER A 29 -22.43 -4.51 -9.62
CA SER A 29 -22.40 -3.59 -10.75
C SER A 29 -20.98 -3.44 -11.34
N PRO A 30 -20.80 -3.22 -12.66
CA PRO A 30 -19.48 -3.16 -13.30
C PRO A 30 -18.54 -2.06 -12.78
N LYS A 31 -19.09 -1.03 -12.12
CA LYS A 31 -18.31 0.08 -11.53
C LYS A 31 -17.39 -0.43 -10.41
N LEU A 32 -17.87 -1.36 -9.59
CA LEU A 32 -17.16 -1.83 -8.41
C LEU A 32 -15.92 -2.68 -8.74
N PRO A 33 -15.99 -3.69 -9.64
CA PRO A 33 -14.82 -4.43 -10.09
C PRO A 33 -13.79 -3.54 -10.79
N LYS A 34 -14.22 -2.50 -11.52
CA LYS A 34 -13.30 -1.53 -12.14
C LYS A 34 -12.49 -0.78 -11.07
N VAL A 35 -13.12 -0.29 -10.00
CA VAL A 35 -12.42 0.39 -8.91
C VAL A 35 -11.48 -0.55 -8.17
N LEU A 36 -11.90 -1.78 -7.86
CA LEU A 36 -11.02 -2.79 -7.25
C LEU A 36 -9.81 -3.12 -8.15
N LYS A 37 -10.01 -3.19 -9.47
CA LYS A 37 -8.92 -3.42 -10.44
C LYS A 37 -7.93 -2.25 -10.47
N LEU A 38 -8.41 -1.00 -10.40
CA LEU A 38 -7.55 0.19 -10.28
C LEU A 38 -6.73 0.17 -8.98
N LEU A 39 -7.31 -0.31 -7.89
CA LEU A 39 -6.60 -0.55 -6.62
C LEU A 39 -5.73 -1.82 -6.64
N ARG A 40 -5.70 -2.58 -7.74
CA ARG A 40 -4.95 -3.84 -7.89
C ARG A 40 -5.44 -4.98 -6.97
N LEU A 41 -6.69 -4.93 -6.53
CA LEU A 41 -7.34 -5.88 -5.61
C LEU A 41 -8.13 -6.97 -6.35
N SER A 42 -7.44 -7.77 -7.17
CA SER A 42 -8.08 -8.78 -8.03
C SER A 42 -8.61 -10.02 -7.30
N GLN A 43 -7.95 -10.45 -6.21
CA GLN A 43 -8.33 -11.64 -5.44
C GLN A 43 -8.75 -11.24 -4.01
N ILE A 44 -9.56 -12.08 -3.36
CA ILE A 44 -9.85 -11.95 -1.92
C ILE A 44 -8.54 -12.11 -1.15
N PHE A 45 -8.38 -11.36 -0.07
CA PHE A 45 -7.16 -11.24 0.74
C PHE A 45 -5.94 -10.68 0.00
N ASN A 46 -6.14 -10.06 -1.17
CA ASN A 46 -5.11 -9.18 -1.71
C ASN A 46 -5.04 -7.89 -0.89
N GLY A 47 -3.83 -7.42 -0.62
CA GLY A 47 -3.53 -6.17 0.04
C GLY A 47 -2.70 -5.23 -0.85
N THR A 48 -2.92 -3.92 -0.73
CA THR A 48 -2.06 -2.90 -1.36
C THR A 48 -1.93 -1.68 -0.45
N PHE A 49 -0.83 -0.95 -0.60
CA PHE A 49 -0.71 0.41 -0.10
C PHE A 49 -1.39 1.39 -1.06
N VAL A 50 -2.01 2.43 -0.51
CA VAL A 50 -2.69 3.51 -1.25
C VAL A 50 -2.30 4.85 -0.63
N LYS A 51 -1.74 5.75 -1.45
CA LYS A 51 -1.55 7.15 -1.08
C LYS A 51 -2.90 7.84 -0.99
N LEU A 52 -3.18 8.46 0.15
CA LEU A 52 -4.44 9.12 0.43
C LEU A 52 -4.46 10.53 -0.16
N ASN A 53 -5.48 10.78 -0.96
CA ASN A 53 -5.91 12.07 -1.46
C ASN A 53 -7.44 12.03 -1.64
N LYS A 54 -8.05 13.17 -1.99
CA LYS A 54 -9.51 13.27 -2.15
C LYS A 54 -10.08 12.23 -3.14
N ALA A 55 -9.39 11.98 -4.25
CA ALA A 55 -9.83 11.03 -5.26
C ALA A 55 -9.71 9.57 -4.78
N SER A 56 -8.60 9.21 -4.13
CA SER A 56 -8.41 7.85 -3.60
C SER A 56 -9.41 7.54 -2.48
N ILE A 57 -9.69 8.50 -1.59
CA ILE A 57 -10.70 8.34 -0.55
C ILE A 57 -12.08 8.10 -1.18
N ASN A 58 -12.44 8.85 -2.22
CA ASN A 58 -13.68 8.62 -2.95
C ASN A 58 -13.72 7.22 -3.62
N MET A 59 -12.59 6.75 -4.16
CA MET A 59 -12.51 5.37 -4.66
C MET A 59 -12.71 4.34 -3.56
N LEU A 60 -12.10 4.54 -2.37
CA LEU A 60 -12.26 3.64 -1.22
C LEU A 60 -13.71 3.61 -0.75
N ARG A 61 -14.39 4.75 -0.68
CA ARG A 61 -15.83 4.84 -0.33
C ARG A 61 -16.73 4.06 -1.30
N ILE A 62 -16.42 4.05 -2.60
CA ILE A 62 -17.20 3.29 -3.59
C ILE A 62 -17.14 1.77 -3.33
N VAL A 63 -15.99 1.28 -2.84
CA VAL A 63 -15.74 -0.16 -2.65
C VAL A 63 -15.76 -0.59 -1.19
N GLU A 64 -16.09 0.32 -0.27
CA GLU A 64 -16.00 0.16 1.19
C GLU A 64 -16.63 -1.15 1.71
N PRO A 65 -17.80 -1.62 1.22
CA PRO A 65 -18.38 -2.89 1.69
C PRO A 65 -17.57 -4.15 1.33
N TYR A 66 -16.57 -4.03 0.44
CA TYR A 66 -15.78 -5.14 -0.10
C TYR A 66 -14.30 -5.10 0.33
N ILE A 67 -13.90 -4.04 1.03
CA ILE A 67 -12.53 -3.84 1.50
C ILE A 67 -12.51 -3.60 3.01
N ALA A 68 -11.43 -4.01 3.66
CA ALA A 68 -11.04 -3.49 4.96
C ALA A 68 -9.82 -2.60 4.74
N TRP A 69 -9.80 -1.41 5.31
CA TRP A 69 -8.66 -0.50 5.16
C TRP A 69 -8.45 0.37 6.38
N GLY A 70 -7.21 0.81 6.57
CA GLY A 70 -6.83 1.66 7.69
C GLY A 70 -5.40 2.15 7.54
N TYR A 71 -4.93 2.89 8.54
CA TYR A 71 -3.60 3.50 8.55
C TYR A 71 -2.60 2.53 9.18
N PRO A 72 -1.63 1.99 8.42
CA PRO A 72 -0.65 1.08 8.98
C PRO A 72 0.38 1.86 9.81
N ASN A 73 0.92 1.23 10.86
CA ASN A 73 2.10 1.74 11.55
C ASN A 73 3.39 1.22 10.88
N LEU A 74 4.54 1.83 11.21
CA LEU A 74 5.83 1.47 10.61
C LEU A 74 6.19 -0.02 10.82
N LYS A 75 5.92 -0.57 12.01
CA LYS A 75 6.19 -1.98 12.32
C LYS A 75 5.40 -2.91 11.41
N SER A 76 4.10 -2.65 11.22
CA SER A 76 3.24 -3.43 10.33
C SER A 76 3.67 -3.33 8.87
N VAL A 77 4.08 -2.15 8.39
CA VAL A 77 4.62 -1.98 7.02
C VAL A 77 5.90 -2.79 6.83
N ASN A 78 6.82 -2.67 7.78
CA ASN A 78 8.10 -3.37 7.79
C ASN A 78 7.88 -4.89 7.75
N GLU A 79 7.15 -5.45 8.73
CA GLU A 79 6.90 -6.89 8.79
C GLU A 79 6.17 -7.41 7.55
N LEU A 80 5.22 -6.65 7.01
CA LEU A 80 4.50 -7.04 5.81
C LEU A 80 5.41 -7.12 4.58
N ILE A 81 6.29 -6.13 4.41
CA ILE A 81 7.23 -6.08 3.27
C ILE A 81 8.29 -7.19 3.40
N TYR A 82 8.86 -7.45 4.57
CA TYR A 82 9.80 -8.58 4.73
C TYR A 82 9.14 -9.94 4.56
N LYS A 83 7.98 -10.18 5.20
CA LYS A 83 7.37 -11.51 5.22
C LYS A 83 6.58 -11.84 3.94
N ARG A 84 5.99 -10.84 3.29
CA ARG A 84 5.07 -11.02 2.16
C ARG A 84 5.37 -10.12 0.97
N GLY A 85 6.50 -9.41 0.97
CA GLY A 85 6.92 -8.56 -0.14
C GLY A 85 7.35 -9.36 -1.35
N TYR A 86 6.73 -9.04 -2.48
CA TYR A 86 7.16 -9.50 -3.80
C TYR A 86 7.33 -8.30 -4.71
N GLY A 87 8.42 -8.27 -5.46
CA GLY A 87 8.67 -7.30 -6.52
C GLY A 87 8.10 -7.76 -7.85
N LYS A 88 7.71 -6.80 -8.68
CA LYS A 88 7.34 -7.00 -10.09
C LYS A 88 8.56 -6.76 -10.97
N ILE A 89 9.29 -7.82 -11.29
CA ILE A 89 10.52 -7.78 -12.09
C ILE A 89 10.25 -8.50 -13.40
N ASN A 90 10.46 -7.82 -14.54
CA ASN A 90 10.15 -8.36 -15.87
C ASN A 90 8.72 -8.93 -15.98
N LYS A 91 7.76 -8.23 -15.35
CA LYS A 91 6.34 -8.63 -15.24
C LYS A 91 6.09 -9.95 -14.47
N LYS A 92 7.11 -10.54 -13.86
CA LYS A 92 7.01 -11.71 -12.99
C LYS A 92 6.97 -11.30 -11.52
N ARG A 93 6.37 -12.15 -10.70
CA ARG A 93 6.29 -11.98 -9.25
C ARG A 93 7.50 -12.69 -8.61
N ILE A 94 8.42 -11.93 -8.03
CA ILE A 94 9.66 -12.45 -7.43
C ILE A 94 9.71 -12.03 -5.96
N ALA A 95 10.09 -12.95 -5.06
CA ALA A 95 10.21 -12.65 -3.64
C ALA A 95 11.38 -11.67 -3.40
N LEU A 96 11.21 -10.73 -2.47
CA LEU A 96 12.26 -9.76 -2.12
C LEU A 96 13.24 -10.38 -1.11
N THR A 97 14.15 -11.23 -1.60
CA THR A 97 15.17 -11.92 -0.77
C THR A 97 16.51 -11.20 -0.73
N ASP A 98 16.80 -10.35 -1.70
CA ASP A 98 18.08 -9.65 -1.84
C ASP A 98 17.85 -8.19 -2.30
N ASN A 99 18.64 -7.28 -1.74
CA ASN A 99 18.64 -5.86 -2.08
C ASN A 99 19.02 -5.62 -3.55
N SER A 100 19.81 -6.52 -4.16
CA SER A 100 20.17 -6.43 -5.59
C SER A 100 18.94 -6.36 -6.51
N LEU A 101 17.87 -7.09 -6.16
CA LEU A 101 16.60 -7.11 -6.91
C LEU A 101 15.88 -5.75 -6.86
N ILE A 102 15.97 -5.06 -5.72
CA ILE A 102 15.39 -3.74 -5.50
C ILE A 102 16.22 -2.70 -6.25
N ALA A 103 17.54 -2.69 -6.04
CA ALA A 103 18.47 -1.78 -6.70
C ALA A 103 18.38 -1.85 -8.24
N GLN A 104 18.26 -3.05 -8.81
CA GLN A 104 18.11 -3.22 -10.26
C GLN A 104 16.84 -2.56 -10.80
N SER A 105 15.73 -2.63 -10.05
CA SER A 105 14.42 -2.15 -10.49
C SER A 105 14.17 -0.68 -10.16
N LEU A 106 14.64 -0.23 -9.00
CA LEU A 106 14.33 1.07 -8.42
C LEU A 106 15.58 1.93 -8.13
N GLY A 107 16.79 1.48 -8.45
CA GLY A 107 18.02 2.23 -8.18
C GLY A 107 18.04 3.62 -8.84
N LYS A 108 17.43 3.77 -10.02
CA LYS A 108 17.25 5.08 -10.68
C LYS A 108 16.37 6.06 -9.89
N CYS A 109 15.53 5.54 -8.99
CA CYS A 109 14.68 6.32 -8.10
C CYS A 109 15.36 6.62 -6.75
N GLY A 110 16.59 6.14 -6.52
CA GLY A 110 17.30 6.27 -5.25
C GLY A 110 16.83 5.28 -4.18
N ILE A 111 16.15 4.20 -4.57
CA ILE A 111 15.71 3.13 -3.66
C ILE A 111 16.57 1.92 -3.95
N ILE A 112 17.50 1.61 -3.05
CA ILE A 112 18.57 0.63 -3.30
C ILE A 112 18.37 -0.62 -2.43
N CYS A 113 17.84 -0.45 -1.22
CA CYS A 113 17.57 -1.57 -0.31
C CYS A 113 16.12 -1.65 0.16
N MET A 114 15.84 -2.68 0.96
CA MET A 114 14.53 -2.92 1.57
C MET A 114 14.11 -1.78 2.51
N GLU A 115 15.05 -1.21 3.26
CA GLU A 115 14.82 -0.13 4.22
C GLU A 115 14.40 1.16 3.50
N ASP A 116 15.07 1.51 2.39
CA ASP A 116 14.68 2.63 1.52
C ASP A 116 13.25 2.43 1.00
N LEU A 117 12.91 1.21 0.58
CA LEU A 117 11.59 0.86 0.07
C LEU A 117 10.52 1.03 1.15
N ILE A 118 10.77 0.50 2.35
CA ILE A 118 9.86 0.64 3.51
C ILE A 118 9.67 2.10 3.87
N HIS A 119 10.77 2.86 3.95
CA HIS A 119 10.75 4.29 4.26
C HIS A 119 9.93 5.06 3.22
N GLU A 120 10.17 4.84 1.94
CA GLU A 120 9.49 5.51 0.83
C GLU A 120 7.98 5.22 0.84
N ILE A 121 7.59 3.97 1.13
CA ILE A 121 6.19 3.57 1.26
C ILE A 121 5.54 4.23 2.48
N TYR A 122 6.14 4.11 3.66
CA TYR A 122 5.55 4.57 4.92
C TYR A 122 5.40 6.09 4.97
N THR A 123 6.44 6.82 4.57
CA THR A 123 6.45 8.29 4.58
C THR A 123 5.67 8.91 3.42
N VAL A 124 5.26 8.10 2.44
CA VAL A 124 4.63 8.55 1.19
C VAL A 124 5.54 9.55 0.48
N GLY A 125 6.79 9.13 0.26
CA GLY A 125 7.84 9.95 -0.34
C GLY A 125 7.57 10.35 -1.79
N LYS A 126 8.56 11.01 -2.40
CA LYS A 126 8.47 11.57 -3.76
C LYS A 126 8.28 10.49 -4.84
N ARG A 127 8.86 9.31 -4.64
CA ARG A 127 8.86 8.13 -5.51
C ARG A 127 7.94 7.02 -5.01
N PHE A 128 6.98 7.35 -4.13
CA PHE A 128 5.98 6.41 -3.62
C PHE A 128 5.26 5.64 -4.75
N LYS A 129 4.95 6.31 -5.86
CA LYS A 129 4.22 5.68 -6.97
C LYS A 129 5.06 4.57 -7.61
N GLU A 130 6.33 4.82 -7.85
CA GLU A 130 7.30 3.88 -8.41
C GLU A 130 7.52 2.70 -7.44
N ALA A 131 7.78 3.00 -6.16
CA ALA A 131 7.94 2.00 -5.08
C ALA A 131 6.70 1.10 -4.95
N ASN A 132 5.51 1.69 -4.88
CA ASN A 132 4.26 0.94 -4.71
C ASN A 132 3.90 0.15 -5.96
N ASN A 133 4.20 0.64 -7.16
CA ASN A 133 3.99 -0.09 -8.41
C ASN A 133 4.94 -1.26 -8.60
N PHE A 134 6.17 -1.16 -8.08
CA PHE A 134 7.12 -2.26 -8.01
C PHE A 134 6.61 -3.37 -7.11
N LEU A 135 6.04 -3.04 -5.95
CA LEU A 135 5.41 -4.04 -5.07
C LEU A 135 4.23 -4.72 -5.77
N TRP A 136 4.29 -6.04 -5.84
CA TRP A 136 3.16 -6.88 -6.22
C TRP A 136 2.10 -6.82 -5.11
N PRO A 137 0.78 -6.81 -5.44
CA PRO A 137 -0.26 -6.88 -4.42
C PRO A 137 -0.02 -8.04 -3.44
N PHE A 138 -0.01 -7.74 -2.15
CA PHE A 138 0.28 -8.70 -1.09
C PHE A 138 -0.78 -9.78 -1.08
N LYS A 139 -0.39 -11.05 -1.10
CA LYS A 139 -1.31 -12.17 -0.89
C LYS A 139 -1.34 -12.50 0.61
N LEU A 140 -2.43 -12.11 1.27
CA LEU A 140 -2.63 -12.36 2.68
C LEU A 140 -3.32 -13.71 2.89
N SER A 141 -3.12 -14.28 4.08
CA SER A 141 -3.86 -15.46 4.52
C SER A 141 -5.21 -15.01 5.08
N SER A 142 -6.18 -15.93 5.15
CA SER A 142 -7.38 -15.66 5.94
C SER A 142 -6.97 -15.33 7.38
N PRO A 143 -7.56 -14.29 7.99
CA PRO A 143 -7.48 -14.10 9.44
C PRO A 143 -8.12 -15.29 10.18
#